data_AF-A0A368UYA6-F1
#
_entry.id   AF-A0A368UYA6-F1
#
_cell.length_a   1.000
_cell.length_b   1.000
_cell.length_c   1.000
_cell.angle_alpha   90.00
_cell.angle_beta   90.00
_cell.angle_gamma   90.00
#
_symmetry.space_group_name_H-M   'P 1'
#
loop_
_entity.id
_entity.type
_entity.pdbx_description
1 polymer ?
#
loop_
_entity_poly.entity_id
_entity_poly.type
_entity_poly.pdbx_seq_one_letter_code
_entity_poly.pdbx_strand_id
1 'polypeptide(L)'
;MNNIILTGTGLLPITAKRKKIDEIVNKHWWEPWQNNLDSKDIKDKRRFFNRVTMDIFRPMSHKRWYLNFEKSSLKQLKLIDEDGHQLAQIIGLELLEIGNTLVLYYTVKTSWLSESQAYDTHRKLFSFFPKTSSARLPIWSFGETSQPLVSWLENFLDMKLEHGEDYVEDWMGHELPYCLHLESSGDTSEKLLINFAAGANPSRANYEISEQEYSQLQQQIFSVWSDWNCLQNNHRLIFSSTADAHALQANLFTHKYYIDLYVLALFQRIQYAYFQEQFSRADKGTFQLLFREIKQFRKQYQLAHVSTYPLAQRLYDYFSHRLSLRKLDEQVFREIDFHNSEEQREQTDKYNTMLFSVSVVAAVVLPLNSLSALFAIAPEQRDSTFWLTSGLSGIGILLVMLTPVWWRKRKLAKQK
;
A
#
# COMPACT_ATOMS: atom_id res chain seq x y z
N MET A 1 26.32 -25.51 -20.83
CA MET A 1 26.12 -24.29 -20.03
C MET A 1 24.78 -23.71 -20.42
N ASN A 2 23.91 -23.46 -19.46
CA ASN A 2 22.60 -22.87 -19.75
C ASN A 2 22.79 -21.37 -19.97
N ASN A 3 22.38 -20.90 -21.14
CA ASN A 3 22.27 -19.47 -21.38
C ASN A 3 20.90 -19.01 -20.88
N ILE A 4 20.83 -17.78 -20.38
CA ILE A 4 19.63 -17.17 -19.82
C ILE A 4 19.39 -15.82 -20.48
N ILE A 5 18.14 -15.57 -20.89
CA ILE A 5 17.63 -14.23 -21.21
C ILE A 5 16.76 -13.77 -20.06
N LEU A 6 16.97 -12.54 -19.65
CA LEU A 6 16.17 -11.84 -18.67
C LEU A 6 15.31 -10.82 -19.41
N THR A 7 13.99 -10.97 -19.33
CA THR A 7 13.04 -9.92 -19.74
C THR A 7 12.25 -9.50 -18.53
N GLY A 8 12.35 -8.24 -18.12
CA GLY A 8 11.71 -7.79 -16.89
C GLY A 8 11.05 -6.43 -17.02
N THR A 9 10.14 -6.13 -16.11
CA THR A 9 9.45 -4.84 -15.99
C THR A 9 9.62 -4.34 -14.57
N GLY A 10 10.32 -3.22 -14.41
CA GLY A 10 10.39 -2.53 -13.13
C GLY A 10 9.22 -1.55 -12.98
N LEU A 11 8.76 -1.40 -11.75
CA LEU A 11 7.57 -0.64 -11.39
C LEU A 11 7.98 0.53 -10.48
N LEU A 12 7.85 1.75 -10.98
CA LEU A 12 8.16 2.97 -10.23
C LEU A 12 6.86 3.73 -9.93
N PRO A 13 6.41 3.79 -8.67
CA PRO A 13 5.33 4.68 -8.29
C PRO A 13 5.82 6.13 -8.36
N ILE A 14 5.01 6.99 -8.97
CA ILE A 14 5.24 8.41 -9.16
C ILE A 14 4.09 9.16 -8.49
N THR A 15 4.43 9.95 -7.46
CA THR A 15 3.49 10.87 -6.83
C THR A 15 3.60 12.23 -7.52
N ALA A 16 2.58 12.60 -8.28
CA ALA A 16 2.55 13.87 -8.99
C ALA A 16 1.15 14.47 -9.01
N LYS A 17 1.05 15.80 -8.96
CA LYS A 17 -0.23 16.51 -9.15
C LYS A 17 -0.73 16.27 -10.57
N ARG A 18 -2.07 16.23 -10.74
CA ARG A 18 -2.72 15.98 -12.05
C ARG A 18 -2.14 16.84 -13.18
N LYS A 19 -1.91 18.13 -12.94
CA LYS A 19 -1.30 19.04 -13.91
C LYS A 19 0.05 18.54 -14.43
N LYS A 20 0.91 18.01 -13.56
CA LYS A 20 2.23 17.50 -13.96
C LYS A 20 2.11 16.18 -14.72
N ILE A 21 1.15 15.32 -14.36
CA ILE A 21 0.83 14.11 -15.12
C ILE A 21 0.39 14.49 -16.54
N ASP A 22 -0.52 15.45 -16.67
CA ASP A 22 -0.97 15.93 -17.97
C ASP A 22 0.19 16.55 -18.77
N GLU A 23 1.11 17.28 -18.13
CA GLU A 23 2.34 17.77 -18.78
C GLU A 23 3.24 16.64 -19.29
N ILE A 24 3.47 15.58 -18.49
CA ILE A 24 4.28 14.42 -18.88
C ILE A 24 3.64 13.71 -20.08
N VAL A 25 2.33 13.46 -20.02
CA VAL A 25 1.59 12.77 -21.07
C VAL A 25 1.47 13.60 -22.34
N ASN A 26 1.38 14.93 -22.22
CA ASN A 26 1.31 15.83 -23.37
C ASN A 26 2.69 16.15 -23.96
N LYS A 27 3.80 15.86 -23.25
CA LYS A 27 5.13 15.86 -23.85
C LYS A 27 5.18 14.81 -24.97
N HIS A 28 5.94 15.13 -26.01
CA HIS A 28 5.96 14.35 -27.24
C HIS A 28 6.23 12.85 -26.99
N TRP A 29 5.58 12.01 -27.80
CA TRP A 29 5.76 10.55 -27.91
C TRP A 29 4.97 9.64 -26.96
N TRP A 30 4.19 10.16 -26.02
CA TRP A 30 3.21 9.34 -25.30
C TRP A 30 1.95 9.15 -26.14
N GLU A 31 1.58 7.91 -26.38
CA GLU A 31 0.38 7.55 -27.13
C GLU A 31 -0.56 6.75 -26.21
N PRO A 32 -1.88 7.02 -26.24
CA PRO A 32 -2.85 6.23 -25.49
C PRO A 32 -2.75 4.75 -25.85
N TRP A 33 -2.67 3.86 -24.86
CA TRP A 33 -2.47 2.42 -25.07
C TRP A 33 -3.52 1.76 -25.96
N GLN A 34 -4.76 2.25 -25.91
CA GLN A 34 -5.83 1.81 -26.80
C GLN A 34 -5.51 1.93 -28.31
N ASN A 35 -4.58 2.80 -28.70
CA ASN A 35 -4.21 2.99 -30.11
C ASN A 35 -3.44 1.78 -30.68
N ASN A 36 -2.81 0.97 -29.82
CA ASN A 36 -2.10 -0.25 -30.20
C ASN A 36 -2.96 -1.52 -30.10
N LEU A 37 -4.25 -1.39 -29.76
CA LEU A 37 -5.15 -2.52 -29.66
C LEU A 37 -5.98 -2.68 -30.93
N ASP A 38 -5.93 -3.88 -31.52
CA ASP A 38 -6.90 -4.25 -32.53
C ASP A 38 -8.28 -4.50 -31.90
N SER A 39 -9.35 -4.24 -32.65
CA SER A 39 -10.73 -4.53 -32.23
C SER A 39 -10.94 -5.99 -31.78
N LYS A 40 -10.11 -6.92 -32.29
CA LYS A 40 -10.10 -8.34 -31.92
C LYS A 40 -9.44 -8.62 -30.56
N ASP A 41 -8.61 -7.72 -30.06
CA ASP A 41 -7.99 -7.81 -28.74
C ASP A 41 -8.92 -7.27 -27.65
N ILE A 42 -9.87 -6.39 -28.02
CA ILE A 42 -10.92 -5.83 -27.15
C ILE A 42 -12.07 -6.84 -26.92
N LYS A 43 -11.77 -8.12 -26.70
CA LYS A 43 -12.82 -9.15 -26.53
C LYS A 43 -13.45 -9.28 -25.14
N ASP A 44 -12.92 -8.66 -24.09
CA ASP A 44 -13.29 -9.06 -22.71
C ASP A 44 -13.55 -7.95 -21.70
N LYS A 45 -14.47 -7.05 -22.02
CA LYS A 45 -15.04 -6.13 -21.02
C LYS A 45 -15.81 -6.88 -19.91
N ARG A 46 -16.30 -8.08 -20.18
CA ARG A 46 -17.10 -8.91 -19.24
C ARG A 46 -16.26 -9.73 -18.26
N ARG A 47 -14.92 -9.67 -18.33
CA ARG A 47 -14.02 -10.52 -17.53
C ARG A 47 -13.66 -9.97 -16.14
N PHE A 48 -14.24 -8.85 -15.73
CA PHE A 48 -13.87 -8.16 -14.49
C PHE A 48 -15.10 -7.87 -13.62
N PHE A 49 -14.94 -8.02 -12.31
CA PHE A 49 -16.06 -7.91 -11.36
C PHE A 49 -16.51 -6.47 -11.10
N ASN A 50 -15.63 -5.50 -11.31
CA ASN A 50 -15.98 -4.09 -11.16
C ASN A 50 -15.29 -3.23 -12.23
N ARG A 51 -15.83 -2.02 -12.44
CA ARG A 51 -15.37 -1.07 -13.46
C ARG A 51 -13.95 -0.55 -13.21
N VAL A 52 -13.57 -0.33 -11.95
CA VAL A 52 -12.24 0.20 -11.59
C VAL A 52 -11.16 -0.81 -11.95
N THR A 53 -11.40 -2.08 -11.64
CA THR A 53 -10.53 -3.19 -12.00
C THR A 53 -10.47 -3.38 -13.51
N MET A 54 -11.59 -3.29 -14.22
CA MET A 54 -11.61 -3.27 -15.69
C MET A 54 -10.75 -2.13 -16.26
N ASP A 55 -10.82 -0.93 -15.67
CA ASP A 55 -10.03 0.23 -16.12
C ASP A 55 -8.51 0.03 -15.88
N ILE A 56 -8.10 -0.78 -14.90
CA ILE A 56 -6.68 -1.15 -14.71
C ILE A 56 -6.21 -2.09 -15.80
N PHE A 57 -6.99 -3.14 -16.09
CA PHE A 57 -6.59 -4.19 -17.05
C PHE A 57 -6.75 -3.78 -18.51
N ARG A 58 -7.72 -2.91 -18.78
CA ARG A 58 -8.04 -2.40 -20.12
C ARG A 58 -8.58 -0.99 -19.98
N PRO A 59 -7.72 0.01 -19.72
CA PRO A 59 -8.16 1.38 -19.57
C PRO A 59 -8.87 1.84 -20.85
N MET A 60 -10.20 1.86 -20.79
CA MET A 60 -11.09 2.38 -21.83
C MET A 60 -11.09 3.91 -21.87
N SER A 61 -10.39 4.53 -20.91
CA SER A 61 -10.18 5.97 -20.77
C SER A 61 -8.68 6.27 -20.80
N HIS A 62 -8.31 7.52 -21.08
CA HIS A 62 -6.94 8.03 -21.14
C HIS A 62 -6.20 7.92 -19.79
N LYS A 63 -5.89 6.71 -19.35
CA LYS A 63 -5.23 6.40 -18.08
C LYS A 63 -4.04 5.45 -18.24
N ARG A 64 -3.75 5.04 -19.47
CA ARG A 64 -2.54 4.31 -19.82
C ARG A 64 -1.96 4.84 -21.10
N TRP A 65 -0.65 5.04 -21.07
CA TRP A 65 0.11 5.55 -22.19
C TRP A 65 1.33 4.69 -22.36
N TYR A 66 1.68 4.39 -23.61
CA TYR A 66 2.99 3.86 -23.94
C TYR A 66 3.77 4.96 -24.63
N LEU A 67 5.08 4.93 -24.42
CA LEU A 67 5.96 5.76 -25.20
C LEU A 67 6.19 5.09 -26.56
N ASN A 68 6.01 5.83 -27.65
CA ASN A 68 6.36 5.36 -28.98
C ASN A 68 7.90 5.38 -29.15
N PHE A 69 8.54 4.25 -28.86
CA PHE A 69 10.00 4.09 -28.96
C PHE A 69 10.54 4.30 -30.37
N GLU A 70 9.74 4.08 -31.41
CA GLU A 70 10.21 4.24 -32.79
C GLU A 70 10.42 5.70 -33.17
N LYS A 71 9.61 6.58 -32.56
CA LYS A 71 9.67 8.02 -32.76
C LYS A 71 10.55 8.72 -31.72
N SER A 72 10.96 8.01 -30.67
CA SER A 72 11.80 8.55 -29.60
C SER A 72 13.27 8.15 -29.80
N SER A 73 14.19 9.04 -29.46
CA SER A 73 15.62 8.73 -29.46
C SER A 73 16.00 7.68 -28.38
N LEU A 74 15.07 7.33 -27.49
CA LEU A 74 15.27 6.50 -26.28
C LEU A 74 15.59 5.02 -26.54
N LYS A 75 15.50 4.54 -27.79
CA LYS A 75 15.95 3.18 -28.18
C LYS A 75 17.41 2.89 -27.80
N GLN A 76 18.21 3.92 -27.53
CA GLN A 76 19.64 3.80 -27.24
C GLN A 76 19.97 3.60 -25.75
N LEU A 77 19.00 3.61 -24.84
CA LEU A 77 19.29 3.48 -23.41
C LEU A 77 19.69 2.05 -23.04
N LYS A 78 20.96 1.87 -22.68
CA LYS A 78 21.60 0.56 -22.46
C LYS A 78 22.24 0.51 -21.08
N LEU A 79 22.08 -0.63 -20.40
CA LEU A 79 22.87 -0.94 -19.21
C LEU A 79 24.23 -1.44 -19.68
N ILE A 80 25.30 -0.80 -19.21
CA ILE A 80 26.68 -1.19 -19.51
C ILE A 80 27.35 -1.77 -18.27
N ASP A 81 28.28 -2.69 -18.45
CA ASP A 81 29.19 -3.13 -17.38
C ASP A 81 30.38 -2.19 -17.22
N GLU A 82 31.28 -2.54 -16.30
CA GLU A 82 32.48 -1.74 -16.01
C GLU A 82 33.46 -1.68 -17.19
N ASP A 83 33.41 -2.68 -18.07
CA ASP A 83 34.23 -2.81 -19.29
C ASP A 83 33.54 -2.15 -20.51
N GLY A 84 32.34 -1.59 -20.35
CA GLY A 84 31.58 -0.92 -21.41
C GLY A 84 30.76 -1.86 -22.31
N HIS A 85 30.65 -3.15 -21.97
CA HIS A 85 29.80 -4.09 -22.69
C HIS A 85 28.33 -3.92 -22.31
N GLN A 86 27.47 -4.02 -23.32
CA GLN A 86 26.02 -3.93 -23.13
C GLN A 86 25.50 -5.21 -22.45
N LEU A 87 24.91 -5.05 -21.26
CA LEU A 87 24.24 -6.14 -20.52
C LEU A 87 22.74 -6.20 -20.79
N ALA A 88 22.10 -5.03 -20.91
CA ALA A 88 20.65 -4.92 -21.09
C ALA A 88 20.25 -3.67 -21.86
N GLN A 89 19.00 -3.64 -22.32
CA GLN A 89 18.42 -2.50 -23.03
C GLN A 89 16.99 -2.25 -22.56
N ILE A 90 16.60 -0.98 -22.44
CA ILE A 90 15.19 -0.63 -22.25
C ILE A 90 14.46 -0.79 -23.58
N ILE A 91 13.43 -1.63 -23.58
CA ILE A 91 12.61 -1.95 -24.76
C ILE A 91 11.21 -1.34 -24.69
N GLY A 92 10.81 -0.79 -23.54
CA GLY A 92 9.48 -0.22 -23.35
C GLY A 92 9.39 0.68 -22.12
N LEU A 93 8.54 1.70 -22.21
CA LEU A 93 8.17 2.64 -21.16
C LEU A 93 6.67 2.86 -21.27
N GLU A 94 5.97 2.64 -20.16
CA GLU A 94 4.52 2.81 -20.08
C GLU A 94 4.15 3.53 -18.77
N LEU A 95 3.08 4.28 -18.81
CA LEU A 95 2.49 4.94 -17.65
C LEU A 95 1.09 4.36 -17.42
N LEU A 96 0.78 3.99 -16.18
CA LEU A 96 -0.56 3.63 -15.73
C LEU A 96 -0.99 4.56 -14.59
N GLU A 97 -2.13 5.20 -14.74
CA GLU A 97 -2.79 5.92 -13.66
C GLU A 97 -3.74 4.98 -12.91
N ILE A 98 -3.48 4.78 -11.61
CA ILE A 98 -4.29 3.96 -10.71
C ILE A 98 -4.66 4.77 -9.47
N GLY A 99 -5.96 5.10 -9.35
CA GLY A 99 -6.44 5.94 -8.26
C GLY A 99 -5.80 7.33 -8.30
N ASN A 100 -5.01 7.67 -7.28
CA ASN A 100 -4.23 8.90 -7.18
C ASN A 100 -2.72 8.70 -7.45
N THR A 101 -2.31 7.51 -7.89
CA THR A 101 -0.91 7.17 -8.15
C THR A 101 -0.69 6.97 -9.64
N LEU A 102 0.42 7.51 -10.16
CA LEU A 102 0.92 7.19 -11.49
C LEU A 102 2.01 6.13 -11.33
N VAL A 103 1.99 5.06 -12.12
CA VAL A 103 3.01 4.01 -12.07
C VAL A 103 3.72 3.98 -13.42
N LEU A 104 5.04 4.16 -13.41
CA LEU A 104 5.90 3.99 -14.58
C LEU A 104 6.41 2.55 -14.64
N TYR A 105 6.26 1.96 -15.83
CA TYR A 105 6.70 0.63 -16.18
C TYR A 105 7.90 0.84 -17.09
N TYR A 106 9.07 0.32 -16.73
CA TYR A 106 10.19 0.24 -17.66
C TYR A 106 10.49 -1.23 -17.94
N THR A 107 10.37 -1.62 -19.19
CA THR A 107 10.63 -2.98 -19.64
C THR A 107 12.05 -3.08 -20.17
N VAL A 108 12.81 -4.04 -19.65
CA VAL A 108 14.21 -4.30 -19.98
C VAL A 108 14.36 -5.70 -20.57
N LYS A 109 15.31 -5.86 -21.49
CA LYS A 109 15.68 -7.16 -22.05
C LYS A 109 17.20 -7.28 -22.15
N THR A 110 17.72 -8.45 -21.79
CA THR A 110 19.15 -8.79 -21.95
C THR A 110 19.40 -9.56 -23.24
N SER A 111 20.65 -9.62 -23.67
CA SER A 111 21.12 -10.68 -24.56
C SER A 111 21.20 -12.02 -23.82
N TRP A 112 21.59 -13.09 -24.50
CA TRP A 112 21.97 -14.34 -23.84
C TRP A 112 23.14 -14.11 -22.89
N LEU A 113 22.96 -14.49 -21.63
CA LEU A 113 23.96 -14.39 -20.57
C LEU A 113 24.27 -15.77 -20.01
N SER A 114 25.50 -15.96 -19.54
CA SER A 114 25.80 -17.08 -18.63
C SER A 114 25.04 -16.91 -17.31
N GLU A 115 24.81 -18.00 -16.56
CA GLU A 115 24.05 -17.95 -15.31
C GLU A 115 24.64 -16.95 -14.28
N SER A 116 25.96 -16.93 -14.09
CA SER A 116 26.62 -15.98 -13.19
C SER A 116 26.41 -14.53 -13.63
N GLN A 117 26.57 -14.25 -14.93
CA GLN A 117 26.29 -12.92 -15.50
C GLN A 117 24.82 -12.53 -15.37
N ALA A 118 23.90 -13.49 -15.48
CA ALA A 118 22.47 -13.24 -15.33
C ALA A 118 22.13 -12.81 -13.89
N TYR A 119 22.67 -13.46 -12.86
CA TYR A 119 22.48 -13.01 -11.48
C TYR A 119 23.08 -11.63 -11.22
N ASP A 120 24.29 -11.37 -11.71
CA ASP A 120 24.94 -10.07 -11.51
C ASP A 120 24.23 -8.95 -12.28
N THR A 121 23.71 -9.24 -13.48
CA THR A 121 22.89 -8.31 -14.27
C THR A 121 21.56 -8.05 -13.58
N HIS A 122 20.88 -9.08 -13.08
CA HIS A 122 19.61 -8.98 -12.37
C HIS A 122 19.68 -8.00 -11.19
N ARG A 123 20.75 -8.06 -10.39
CA ARG A 123 20.97 -7.11 -9.29
C ARG A 123 21.08 -5.66 -9.76
N LYS A 124 21.61 -5.44 -10.97
CA LYS A 124 21.80 -4.09 -11.55
C LYS A 124 20.52 -3.54 -12.20
N LEU A 125 19.72 -4.39 -12.85
CA LEU A 125 18.55 -3.97 -13.65
C LEU A 125 17.55 -3.11 -12.87
N PHE A 126 17.27 -3.48 -11.62
CA PHE A 126 16.23 -2.85 -10.80
C PHE A 126 16.79 -2.10 -9.57
N SER A 127 18.12 -1.93 -9.50
CA SER A 127 18.76 -1.10 -8.48
C SER A 127 18.50 0.37 -8.78
N PHE A 128 17.76 1.03 -7.90
CA PHE A 128 17.28 2.40 -8.13
C PHE A 128 17.75 3.37 -7.06
N PHE A 129 17.91 2.90 -5.82
CA PHE A 129 18.43 3.68 -4.70
C PHE A 129 19.75 3.09 -4.20
N PRO A 130 20.74 3.92 -3.82
CA PRO A 130 22.01 3.44 -3.31
C PRO A 130 21.82 2.70 -1.98
N LYS A 131 22.48 1.56 -1.80
CA LYS A 131 22.39 0.74 -0.57
C LYS A 131 23.12 1.39 0.63
N THR A 132 24.15 2.17 0.34
CA THR A 132 24.98 2.89 1.30
C THR A 132 25.43 4.21 0.68
N SER A 133 25.92 5.14 1.50
CA SER A 133 26.48 6.43 1.03
C SER A 133 27.65 6.27 0.04
N SER A 134 28.34 5.12 0.07
CA SER A 134 29.45 4.78 -0.82
C SER A 134 29.06 3.91 -2.01
N ALA A 135 27.85 3.33 -2.02
CA ALA A 135 27.39 2.45 -3.09
C ALA A 135 27.08 3.27 -4.35
N ARG A 136 27.68 2.88 -5.47
CA ARG A 136 27.39 3.47 -6.78
C ARG A 136 26.24 2.73 -7.45
N LEU A 137 25.32 3.50 -8.02
CA LEU A 137 24.24 2.96 -8.84
C LEU A 137 24.77 2.47 -10.20
N PRO A 138 24.14 1.47 -10.82
CA PRO A 138 24.47 1.04 -12.17
C PRO A 138 24.30 2.17 -13.18
N ILE A 139 25.23 2.24 -14.13
CA ILE A 139 25.28 3.30 -15.15
C ILE A 139 24.52 2.84 -16.39
N TRP A 140 23.63 3.71 -16.87
CA TRP A 140 22.94 3.55 -18.13
C TRP A 140 23.49 4.55 -19.14
N SER A 141 23.83 4.06 -20.32
CA SER A 141 24.38 4.84 -21.42
C SER A 141 23.29 5.19 -22.44
N PHE A 142 23.29 6.44 -22.87
CA PHE A 142 22.42 7.00 -23.90
C PHE A 142 23.25 7.90 -24.82
N GLY A 143 23.60 7.41 -26.01
CA GLY A 143 24.54 8.10 -26.89
C GLY A 143 25.90 8.27 -26.19
N GLU A 144 26.34 9.52 -26.03
CA GLU A 144 27.58 9.87 -25.33
C GLU A 144 27.38 10.12 -23.83
N THR A 145 26.13 10.13 -23.35
CA THR A 145 25.81 10.40 -21.94
C THR A 145 25.72 9.10 -21.14
N SER A 146 26.29 9.11 -19.94
CA SER A 146 26.30 7.95 -19.03
C SER A 146 25.91 8.41 -17.63
N GLN A 147 24.78 7.94 -17.12
CA GLN A 147 24.24 8.33 -15.81
C GLN A 147 23.39 7.22 -15.19
N PRO A 148 23.12 7.25 -13.87
CA PRO A 148 22.17 6.34 -13.24
C PRO A 148 20.76 6.44 -13.85
N LEU A 149 20.00 5.33 -13.83
CA LEU A 149 18.65 5.29 -14.39
C LEU A 149 17.71 6.31 -13.75
N VAL A 150 17.82 6.50 -12.43
CA VAL A 150 17.03 7.49 -11.69
C VAL A 150 17.25 8.90 -12.24
N SER A 151 18.50 9.33 -12.40
CA SER A 151 18.84 10.64 -12.93
C SER A 151 18.37 10.81 -14.38
N TRP A 152 18.49 9.75 -15.19
CA TRP A 152 17.95 9.77 -16.54
C TRP A 152 16.42 9.94 -16.54
N LEU A 153 15.70 9.22 -15.68
CA LEU A 153 14.24 9.31 -15.57
C LEU A 153 13.79 10.67 -15.05
N GLU A 154 14.49 11.26 -14.08
CA GLU A 154 14.20 12.60 -13.59
C GLU A 154 14.32 13.66 -14.68
N ASN A 155 15.40 13.57 -15.48
CA ASN A 155 15.61 14.44 -16.63
C ASN A 155 14.56 14.22 -17.71
N PHE A 156 14.20 12.96 -17.98
CA PHE A 156 13.22 12.60 -19.00
C PHE A 156 11.81 13.06 -18.64
N LEU A 157 11.39 12.82 -17.40
CA LEU A 157 10.08 13.23 -16.88
C LEU A 157 10.04 14.71 -16.48
N ASP A 158 11.20 15.37 -16.43
CA ASP A 158 11.36 16.76 -15.99
C ASP A 158 10.72 16.98 -14.62
N MET A 159 11.02 16.04 -13.73
CA MET A 159 10.58 16.06 -12.35
C MET A 159 11.65 15.42 -11.49
N LYS A 160 11.87 15.98 -10.30
CA LYS A 160 12.63 15.25 -9.29
C LYS A 160 11.76 14.11 -8.80
N LEU A 161 12.32 12.92 -8.79
CA LEU A 161 11.76 11.78 -8.08
C LEU A 161 12.16 12.01 -6.62
N GLU A 162 11.39 12.88 -5.94
CA GLU A 162 11.68 13.31 -4.58
C GLU A 162 11.93 12.08 -3.69
N HIS A 163 13.05 12.10 -2.97
CA HIS A 163 13.21 11.33 -1.74
C HIS A 163 12.42 12.11 -0.70
N GLY A 164 11.10 11.97 -0.71
CA GLY A 164 10.27 12.71 0.23
C GLY A 164 10.68 12.32 1.64
N GLU A 165 11.04 13.29 2.49
CA GLU A 165 11.19 13.05 3.93
C GLU A 165 9.92 12.42 4.53
N ASP A 166 8.78 12.57 3.86
CA ASP A 166 7.50 11.95 4.20
C ASP A 166 7.13 10.70 3.38
N TYR A 167 7.84 10.26 2.32
CA TYR A 167 7.38 9.09 1.52
C TYR A 167 8.49 8.37 0.71
N VAL A 168 8.51 7.03 0.83
CA VAL A 168 9.09 5.98 -0.04
C VAL A 168 10.58 5.59 0.05
N GLU A 169 11.31 5.87 1.14
CA GLU A 169 12.54 5.07 1.39
C GLU A 169 12.23 3.71 2.06
N ASP A 170 11.11 3.61 2.78
CA ASP A 170 10.80 2.43 3.62
C ASP A 170 9.84 1.39 3.00
N TRP A 171 9.33 1.66 1.79
CA TRP A 171 8.22 0.87 1.23
C TRP A 171 8.68 -0.29 0.32
N MET A 172 9.83 -0.13 -0.32
CA MET A 172 10.34 -1.03 -1.36
C MET A 172 11.83 -1.39 -1.17
N GLY A 173 12.52 -0.74 -0.22
CA GLY A 173 13.97 -0.86 -0.05
C GLY A 173 14.74 -0.28 -1.25
N HIS A 174 15.95 -0.76 -1.47
CA HIS A 174 16.86 -0.22 -2.49
C HIS A 174 16.56 -0.66 -3.95
N GLU A 175 15.66 -1.62 -4.11
CA GLU A 175 15.29 -2.21 -5.39
C GLU A 175 13.82 -1.90 -5.67
N LEU A 176 13.50 -1.49 -6.91
CA LEU A 176 12.10 -1.30 -7.28
C LEU A 176 11.37 -2.66 -7.29
N PRO A 177 10.06 -2.72 -7.06
CA PRO A 177 9.28 -3.89 -7.37
C PRO A 177 9.39 -4.21 -8.85
N TYR A 178 9.52 -5.48 -9.18
CA TYR A 178 9.62 -5.90 -10.57
C TYR A 178 8.99 -7.25 -10.81
N CYS A 179 8.66 -7.44 -12.09
CA CYS A 179 8.34 -8.73 -12.67
C CYS A 179 9.49 -9.13 -13.61
N LEU A 180 10.06 -10.31 -13.42
CA LEU A 180 11.13 -10.86 -14.26
C LEU A 180 10.67 -12.17 -14.89
N HIS A 181 10.89 -12.33 -16.18
CA HIS A 181 10.73 -13.60 -16.89
C HIS A 181 12.11 -14.14 -17.25
N LEU A 182 12.34 -15.37 -16.83
CA LEU A 182 13.54 -16.15 -17.12
C LEU A 182 13.25 -17.06 -18.31
N GLU A 183 13.96 -16.83 -19.41
CA GLU A 183 14.01 -17.74 -20.56
C GLU A 183 15.38 -18.42 -20.57
N SER A 184 15.41 -19.75 -20.63
CA SER A 184 16.65 -20.52 -20.68
C SER A 184 16.72 -21.40 -21.92
N SER A 185 17.93 -21.60 -22.43
CA SER A 185 18.21 -22.51 -23.54
C SER A 185 18.03 -24.00 -23.19
N GLY A 186 17.70 -24.33 -21.94
CA GLY A 186 17.32 -25.66 -21.46
C GLY A 186 16.19 -25.55 -20.43
N ASP A 187 15.87 -26.63 -19.72
CA ASP A 187 14.84 -26.58 -18.68
C ASP A 187 15.22 -25.58 -17.58
N THR A 188 14.37 -24.57 -17.37
CA THR A 188 14.48 -23.68 -16.22
C THR A 188 14.21 -24.48 -14.95
N SER A 189 15.28 -24.90 -14.27
CA SER A 189 15.15 -25.60 -12.99
C SER A 189 14.44 -24.73 -11.95
N GLU A 190 13.64 -25.35 -11.08
CA GLU A 190 13.05 -24.68 -9.90
C GLU A 190 14.11 -23.95 -9.07
N LYS A 191 15.34 -24.50 -9.04
CA LYS A 191 16.49 -23.91 -8.37
C LYS A 191 16.84 -22.52 -8.91
N LEU A 192 16.81 -22.32 -10.23
CA LEU A 192 17.02 -21.00 -10.84
C LEU A 192 15.95 -20.02 -10.37
N LEU A 193 14.67 -20.42 -10.46
CA LEU A 193 13.53 -19.61 -10.04
C LEU A 193 13.67 -19.15 -8.57
N ILE A 194 13.99 -20.09 -7.68
CA ILE A 194 14.19 -19.83 -6.24
C ILE A 194 15.35 -18.86 -6.01
N ASN A 195 16.51 -19.09 -6.65
CA ASN A 195 17.68 -18.23 -6.50
C ASN A 195 17.43 -16.80 -6.98
N PHE A 196 16.80 -16.62 -8.14
CA PHE A 196 16.44 -15.30 -8.64
C PHE A 196 15.43 -14.60 -7.70
N ALA A 197 14.43 -15.32 -7.18
CA ALA A 197 13.45 -14.73 -6.25
C ALA A 197 14.10 -14.34 -4.91
N ALA A 198 15.00 -15.16 -4.37
CA ALA A 198 15.80 -14.84 -3.18
C ALA A 198 16.83 -13.73 -3.43
N GLY A 199 17.21 -13.50 -4.69
CA GLY A 199 18.33 -12.62 -5.06
C GLY A 199 19.69 -13.18 -4.63
N ALA A 200 19.77 -14.51 -4.44
CA ALA A 200 21.00 -15.20 -4.14
C ALA A 200 21.80 -15.44 -5.43
N ASN A 201 23.11 -15.27 -5.36
CA ASN A 201 24.01 -15.67 -6.44
C ASN A 201 24.80 -16.89 -5.97
N PRO A 202 24.41 -18.13 -6.35
CA PRO A 202 25.09 -19.35 -5.94
C PRO A 202 26.52 -19.45 -6.48
N SER A 203 26.90 -18.60 -7.45
CA SER A 203 28.28 -18.54 -7.93
C SER A 203 29.22 -17.79 -6.97
N ARG A 204 28.69 -17.16 -5.91
CA ARG A 204 29.46 -16.48 -4.87
C ARG A 204 29.36 -17.27 -3.56
N ALA A 205 30.48 -17.81 -3.09
CA ALA A 205 30.56 -18.74 -1.96
C ALA A 205 29.90 -18.25 -0.63
N ASN A 206 29.74 -16.94 -0.45
CA ASN A 206 29.13 -16.36 0.76
C ASN A 206 27.65 -15.98 0.59
N TYR A 207 27.03 -16.32 -0.55
CA TYR A 207 25.67 -15.90 -0.93
C TYR A 207 24.80 -17.12 -1.31
N GLU A 208 24.81 -18.13 -0.45
CA GLU A 208 23.96 -19.31 -0.58
C GLU A 208 22.69 -19.18 0.27
N ILE A 209 21.58 -19.71 -0.25
CA ILE A 209 20.31 -19.77 0.45
C ILE A 209 20.39 -20.91 1.48
N SER A 210 19.93 -20.66 2.70
CA SER A 210 19.82 -21.73 3.70
C SER A 210 18.83 -22.81 3.24
N GLU A 211 19.05 -24.07 3.62
CA GLU A 211 18.15 -25.18 3.25
C GLU A 211 16.69 -24.92 3.68
N GLN A 212 16.52 -24.29 4.85
CA GLN A 212 15.20 -23.91 5.37
C GLN A 212 14.51 -22.88 4.48
N GLU A 213 15.21 -21.82 4.08
CA GLU A 213 14.67 -20.79 3.19
C GLU A 213 14.39 -21.35 1.79
N TYR A 214 15.27 -22.22 1.28
CA TYR A 214 15.06 -22.90 0.01
C TYR A 214 13.77 -23.73 0.02
N SER A 215 13.58 -24.57 1.04
CA SER A 215 12.39 -25.41 1.19
C SER A 215 11.11 -24.55 1.34
N GLN A 216 11.20 -23.47 2.10
CA GLN A 216 10.09 -22.52 2.25
C GLN A 216 9.71 -21.86 0.92
N LEU A 217 10.69 -21.41 0.14
CA LEU A 217 10.45 -20.78 -1.17
C LEU A 217 9.94 -21.79 -2.19
N GLN A 218 10.44 -23.02 -2.18
CA GLN A 218 9.97 -24.09 -3.06
C GLN A 218 8.47 -24.38 -2.85
N GLN A 219 8.02 -24.46 -1.60
CA GLN A 219 6.60 -24.66 -1.27
C GLN A 219 5.69 -23.49 -1.71
N GLN A 220 6.28 -22.34 -2.02
CA GLN A 220 5.57 -21.12 -2.40
C GLN A 220 5.56 -20.92 -3.92
N ILE A 221 6.12 -21.84 -4.70
CA ILE A 221 6.05 -21.81 -6.16
C ILE A 221 4.58 -21.98 -6.57
N PHE A 222 4.13 -21.06 -7.41
CA PHE A 222 2.84 -21.14 -8.05
C PHE A 222 3.01 -21.84 -9.40
N SER A 223 2.54 -23.09 -9.44
CA SER A 223 2.54 -23.95 -10.63
C SER A 223 1.10 -24.33 -10.95
N VAL A 224 0.49 -23.63 -11.92
CA VAL A 224 -0.86 -23.99 -12.38
C VAL A 224 -0.79 -24.79 -13.68
N TRP A 225 0.17 -24.50 -14.55
CA TRP A 225 0.39 -25.21 -15.81
C TRP A 225 1.77 -25.87 -15.83
N SER A 226 1.97 -26.80 -16.76
CA SER A 226 3.25 -27.52 -16.90
C SER A 226 4.34 -26.71 -17.61
N ASP A 227 3.98 -25.64 -18.32
CA ASP A 227 4.86 -24.87 -19.20
C ASP A 227 5.47 -23.63 -18.53
N TRP A 228 4.93 -23.18 -17.40
CA TRP A 228 5.50 -22.08 -16.63
C TRP A 228 5.18 -22.13 -15.13
N ASN A 229 6.10 -21.56 -14.36
CA ASN A 229 6.01 -21.40 -12.91
C ASN A 229 6.22 -19.93 -12.55
N CYS A 230 5.70 -19.50 -11.39
CA CYS A 230 6.11 -18.22 -10.82
C CYS A 230 6.33 -18.29 -9.32
N LEU A 231 7.24 -17.44 -8.83
CA LEU A 231 7.56 -17.31 -7.43
C LEU A 231 7.66 -15.83 -7.08
N GLN A 232 6.95 -15.42 -6.03
CA GLN A 232 7.06 -14.10 -5.46
C GLN A 232 7.74 -14.15 -4.09
N ASN A 233 8.85 -13.42 -3.98
CA ASN A 233 9.50 -13.15 -2.70
C ASN A 233 9.61 -11.63 -2.51
N ASN A 234 8.96 -11.11 -1.47
CA ASN A 234 8.80 -9.67 -1.25
C ASN A 234 8.26 -8.95 -2.51
N HIS A 235 9.03 -8.02 -3.06
CA HIS A 235 8.70 -7.20 -4.24
C HIS A 235 9.29 -7.77 -5.56
N ARG A 236 9.80 -9.00 -5.52
CA ARG A 236 10.42 -9.68 -6.66
C ARG A 236 9.48 -10.77 -7.15
N LEU A 237 8.85 -10.55 -8.29
CA LEU A 237 8.01 -11.55 -8.95
C LEU A 237 8.79 -12.16 -10.11
N ILE A 238 9.12 -13.44 -10.01
CA ILE A 238 9.87 -14.16 -11.04
C ILE A 238 8.96 -15.19 -11.70
N PHE A 239 8.94 -15.18 -13.02
CA PHE A 239 8.36 -16.23 -13.86
C PHE A 239 9.49 -17.01 -14.52
N SER A 240 9.34 -18.32 -14.57
CA SER A 240 10.17 -19.17 -15.41
C SER A 240 9.27 -19.97 -16.34
N SER A 241 9.70 -20.17 -17.57
CA SER A 241 8.96 -21.00 -18.51
C SER A 241 9.92 -21.76 -19.41
N THR A 242 9.41 -22.81 -20.03
CA THR A 242 10.06 -23.38 -21.21
C THR A 242 9.99 -22.38 -22.37
N ALA A 243 10.84 -22.55 -23.39
CA ALA A 243 10.96 -21.61 -24.51
C ALA A 243 9.64 -21.39 -25.29
N ASP A 244 8.71 -22.34 -25.25
CA ASP A 244 7.48 -22.33 -26.05
C ASP A 244 6.25 -21.74 -25.32
N ALA A 245 6.42 -21.09 -24.16
CA ALA A 245 5.31 -20.52 -23.38
C ALA A 245 4.76 -19.19 -23.95
N HIS A 246 4.29 -19.22 -25.20
CA HIS A 246 3.74 -18.04 -25.90
C HIS A 246 2.60 -17.36 -25.15
N ALA A 247 1.74 -18.14 -24.49
CA ALA A 247 0.64 -17.61 -23.70
C ALA A 247 1.15 -16.77 -22.52
N LEU A 248 2.21 -17.20 -21.83
CA LEU A 248 2.82 -16.44 -20.74
C LEU A 248 3.42 -15.14 -21.28
N GLN A 249 4.22 -15.21 -22.34
CA GLN A 249 4.86 -14.04 -22.94
C GLN A 249 3.82 -12.99 -23.38
N ALA A 250 2.72 -13.42 -24.00
CA ALA A 250 1.63 -12.53 -24.38
C ALA A 250 0.98 -11.85 -23.16
N ASN A 251 0.73 -12.59 -22.07
CA ASN A 251 0.14 -12.03 -20.84
C ASN A 251 1.11 -11.15 -20.03
N LEU A 252 2.41 -11.35 -20.15
CA LEU A 252 3.44 -10.56 -19.46
C LEU A 252 3.91 -9.34 -20.25
N PHE A 253 4.01 -9.41 -21.58
CA PHE A 253 4.70 -8.38 -22.36
C PHE A 253 3.82 -7.72 -23.42
N THR A 254 2.96 -8.48 -24.10
CA THR A 254 2.08 -7.92 -25.14
C THR A 254 0.86 -7.23 -24.52
N HIS A 255 0.16 -7.95 -23.64
CA HIS A 255 -1.08 -7.49 -23.03
C HIS A 255 -0.95 -7.08 -21.57
N LYS A 256 0.18 -7.44 -20.92
CA LYS A 256 0.55 -6.98 -19.57
C LYS A 256 -0.43 -7.37 -18.43
N TYR A 257 -1.45 -8.21 -18.69
CA TYR A 257 -2.46 -8.60 -17.71
C TYR A 257 -1.89 -9.07 -16.37
N TYR A 258 -0.84 -9.90 -16.39
CA TYR A 258 -0.27 -10.44 -15.14
C TYR A 258 0.55 -9.40 -14.38
N ILE A 259 1.18 -8.47 -15.10
CA ILE A 259 1.88 -7.33 -14.49
C ILE A 259 0.86 -6.38 -13.86
N ASP A 260 -0.25 -6.10 -14.54
CA ASP A 260 -1.30 -5.23 -14.02
C ASP A 260 -1.97 -5.81 -12.76
N LEU A 261 -2.14 -7.15 -12.69
CA LEU A 261 -2.61 -7.85 -11.47
C LEU A 261 -1.64 -7.62 -10.31
N TYR A 262 -0.34 -7.72 -10.60
CA TYR A 262 0.71 -7.52 -9.60
C TYR A 262 0.77 -6.06 -9.13
N VAL A 263 0.66 -5.11 -10.06
CA VAL A 263 0.61 -3.66 -9.76
C VAL A 263 -0.61 -3.31 -8.92
N LEU A 264 -1.78 -3.86 -9.21
CA LEU A 264 -2.97 -3.69 -8.37
C LEU A 264 -2.72 -4.20 -6.94
N ALA A 265 -2.13 -5.39 -6.79
CA ALA A 265 -1.83 -5.95 -5.47
C ALA A 265 -0.81 -5.10 -4.70
N LEU A 266 0.24 -4.60 -5.37
CA LEU A 266 1.21 -3.67 -4.80
C LEU A 266 0.56 -2.33 -4.41
N PHE A 267 -0.26 -1.75 -5.28
CA PHE A 267 -1.00 -0.52 -4.99
C PHE A 267 -1.89 -0.69 -3.76
N GLN A 268 -2.63 -1.81 -3.66
CA GLN A 268 -3.43 -2.09 -2.48
C GLN A 268 -2.59 -2.23 -1.22
N ARG A 269 -1.44 -2.92 -1.29
CA ARG A 269 -0.50 -3.01 -0.15
C ARG A 269 -0.10 -1.62 0.32
N ILE A 270 0.26 -0.75 -0.63
CA ILE A 270 0.71 0.62 -0.34
C ILE A 270 -0.42 1.40 0.34
N GLN A 271 -1.61 1.39 -0.26
CA GLN A 271 -2.74 2.13 0.30
C GLN A 271 -3.14 1.62 1.70
N TYR A 272 -3.13 0.30 1.93
CA TYR A 272 -3.43 -0.26 3.25
C TYR A 272 -2.38 0.09 4.31
N ALA A 273 -1.09 0.01 3.98
CA ALA A 273 -0.05 0.43 4.91
C ALA A 273 -0.11 1.94 5.19
N TYR A 274 -0.48 2.76 4.19
CA TYR A 274 -0.71 4.19 4.38
C TYR A 274 -1.87 4.43 5.34
N PHE A 275 -3.03 3.79 5.12
CA PHE A 275 -4.15 3.91 6.05
C PHE A 275 -3.76 3.48 7.45
N GLN A 276 -3.03 2.37 7.60
CA GLN A 276 -2.57 1.89 8.91
C GLN A 276 -1.75 2.97 9.64
N GLU A 277 -0.77 3.56 8.96
CA GLU A 277 0.06 4.62 9.54
C GLU A 277 -0.78 5.86 9.88
N GLN A 278 -1.63 6.31 8.97
CA GLN A 278 -2.44 7.51 9.18
C GLN A 278 -3.45 7.33 10.32
N PHE A 279 -4.11 6.17 10.41
CA PHE A 279 -5.04 5.88 11.51
C PHE A 279 -4.35 5.84 12.88
N SER A 280 -3.10 5.35 12.94
CA SER A 280 -2.33 5.32 14.18
C SER A 280 -2.00 6.72 14.73
N ARG A 281 -1.99 7.74 13.86
CA ARG A 281 -1.70 9.15 14.20
C ARG A 281 -2.92 10.06 14.13
N ALA A 282 -4.09 9.53 13.78
CA ALA A 282 -5.26 10.34 13.49
C ALA A 282 -5.88 10.96 14.75
N ASP A 283 -6.20 12.25 14.67
CA ASP A 283 -7.14 12.89 15.60
C ASP A 283 -8.60 12.65 15.16
N LYS A 284 -9.58 13.08 15.96
CA LYS A 284 -11.01 12.83 15.68
C LYS A 284 -11.48 13.38 14.33
N GLY A 285 -10.98 14.55 13.93
CA GLY A 285 -11.37 15.17 12.65
C GLY A 285 -10.80 14.40 11.47
N THR A 286 -9.53 14.05 11.53
CA THR A 286 -8.81 13.29 10.50
C THR A 286 -9.33 11.86 10.40
N PHE A 287 -9.68 11.24 11.53
CA PHE A 287 -10.24 9.89 11.58
C PHE A 287 -11.49 9.73 10.71
N GLN A 288 -12.44 10.67 10.79
CA GLN A 288 -13.68 10.60 10.00
C GLN A 288 -13.42 10.72 8.50
N LEU A 289 -12.44 11.54 8.10
CA LEU A 289 -12.02 11.65 6.70
C LEU A 289 -11.39 10.33 6.23
N LEU A 290 -10.39 9.82 6.95
CA LEU A 290 -9.70 8.57 6.64
C LEU A 290 -10.67 7.39 6.60
N PHE A 291 -11.65 7.34 7.51
CA PHE A 291 -12.68 6.30 7.54
C PHE A 291 -13.58 6.32 6.31
N ARG A 292 -13.89 7.51 5.78
CA ARG A 292 -14.63 7.65 4.52
C ARG A 292 -13.77 7.19 3.34
N GLU A 293 -12.51 7.60 3.32
CA GLU A 293 -11.56 7.26 2.26
C GLU A 293 -11.32 5.75 2.17
N ILE A 294 -11.05 5.07 3.29
CA ILE A 294 -10.84 3.61 3.27
C ILE A 294 -12.10 2.84 2.86
N LYS A 295 -13.29 3.32 3.26
CA LYS A 295 -14.56 2.72 2.81
C LYS A 295 -14.73 2.84 1.29
N GLN A 296 -14.42 4.01 0.73
CA GLN A 296 -14.45 4.22 -0.71
C GLN A 296 -13.41 3.35 -1.41
N PHE A 297 -12.21 3.28 -0.86
CA PHE A 297 -11.12 2.45 -1.36
C PHE A 297 -11.52 0.97 -1.46
N ARG A 298 -12.05 0.37 -0.38
CA ARG A 298 -12.49 -1.05 -0.38
C ARG A 298 -13.62 -1.33 -1.37
N LYS A 299 -14.52 -0.35 -1.56
CA LYS A 299 -15.60 -0.45 -2.55
C LYS A 299 -15.06 -0.48 -3.98
N GLN A 300 -14.01 0.29 -4.25
CA GLN A 300 -13.39 0.40 -5.57
C GLN A 300 -12.41 -0.75 -5.87
N TYR A 301 -11.62 -1.16 -4.88
CA TYR A 301 -10.52 -2.13 -5.00
C TYR A 301 -10.77 -3.35 -4.12
N GLN A 302 -11.74 -4.19 -4.51
CA GLN A 302 -12.11 -5.38 -3.75
C GLN A 302 -10.97 -6.41 -3.70
N LEU A 303 -10.63 -6.86 -2.49
CA LEU A 303 -9.61 -7.89 -2.27
C LEU A 303 -10.04 -9.31 -2.67
N ALA A 304 -11.34 -9.61 -2.68
CA ALA A 304 -11.82 -10.97 -2.89
C ALA A 304 -12.03 -11.32 -4.38
N HIS A 305 -12.39 -10.33 -5.20
CA HIS A 305 -12.86 -10.56 -6.56
C HIS A 305 -12.38 -9.45 -7.50
N VAL A 306 -11.31 -9.76 -8.24
CA VAL A 306 -10.64 -8.85 -9.19
C VAL A 306 -10.95 -9.28 -10.63
N SER A 307 -10.96 -10.58 -10.91
CA SER A 307 -11.15 -11.11 -12.25
C SER A 307 -12.14 -12.27 -12.27
N THR A 308 -13.06 -12.28 -13.23
CA THR A 308 -13.94 -13.44 -13.45
C THR A 308 -13.22 -14.57 -14.17
N TYR A 309 -12.02 -14.33 -14.72
CA TYR A 309 -11.16 -15.37 -15.25
C TYR A 309 -10.46 -16.12 -14.10
N PRO A 310 -10.69 -17.43 -13.92
CA PRO A 310 -10.23 -18.16 -12.74
C PRO A 310 -8.71 -18.14 -12.54
N LEU A 311 -7.93 -18.23 -13.61
CA LEU A 311 -6.46 -18.23 -13.50
C LEU A 311 -5.93 -16.87 -13.03
N ALA A 312 -6.44 -15.78 -13.61
CA ALA A 312 -6.08 -14.42 -13.20
C ALA A 312 -6.48 -14.17 -11.73
N GLN A 313 -7.64 -14.66 -11.30
CA GLN A 313 -8.06 -14.56 -9.90
C GLN A 313 -7.13 -15.35 -8.98
N ARG A 314 -6.81 -16.61 -9.32
CA ARG A 314 -5.88 -17.43 -8.53
C ARG A 314 -4.49 -16.81 -8.43
N LEU A 315 -4.00 -16.22 -9.51
CA LEU A 315 -2.72 -15.53 -9.54
C LEU A 315 -2.74 -14.26 -8.67
N TYR A 316 -3.83 -13.50 -8.70
CA TYR A 316 -4.01 -12.37 -7.79
C TYR A 316 -4.17 -12.81 -6.32
N ASP A 317 -4.90 -13.89 -6.05
CA ASP A 317 -5.02 -14.46 -4.70
C ASP A 317 -3.63 -14.89 -4.18
N TYR A 318 -2.80 -15.45 -5.05
CA TYR A 318 -1.40 -15.72 -4.75
C TYR A 318 -0.64 -14.42 -4.41
N PHE A 319 -0.64 -13.40 -5.29
CA PHE A 319 0.05 -12.13 -5.02
C PHE A 319 -0.41 -11.45 -3.73
N SER A 320 -1.73 -11.39 -3.52
CA SER A 320 -2.34 -10.77 -2.34
C SER A 320 -1.97 -11.51 -1.05
N HIS A 321 -1.88 -12.83 -1.09
CA HIS A 321 -1.41 -13.64 0.02
C HIS A 321 0.07 -13.38 0.31
N ARG A 322 0.93 -13.40 -0.72
CA ARG A 322 2.37 -13.14 -0.59
C ARG A 322 2.67 -11.73 -0.07
N LEU A 323 1.87 -10.75 -0.46
CA LEU A 323 1.92 -9.38 0.04
C LEU A 323 1.17 -9.18 1.37
N SER A 324 0.63 -10.23 1.98
CA SER A 324 -0.09 -10.17 3.26
C SER A 324 -1.23 -9.14 3.29
N LEU A 325 -1.92 -8.91 2.17
CA LEU A 325 -2.94 -7.86 2.05
C LEU A 325 -4.08 -8.02 3.06
N ARG A 326 -4.55 -9.25 3.28
CA ARG A 326 -5.62 -9.52 4.26
C ARG A 326 -5.20 -9.16 5.68
N LYS A 327 -3.96 -9.50 6.06
CA LYS A 327 -3.41 -9.17 7.38
C LYS A 327 -3.32 -7.66 7.59
N LEU A 328 -2.94 -6.90 6.55
CA LEU A 328 -2.92 -5.44 6.57
C LEU A 328 -4.34 -4.85 6.69
N ASP A 329 -5.31 -5.33 5.88
CA ASP A 329 -6.72 -4.92 5.99
C ASP A 329 -7.22 -5.14 7.43
N GLU A 330 -6.98 -6.32 8.01
CA GLU A 330 -7.33 -6.65 9.40
C GLU A 330 -6.64 -5.75 10.45
N GLN A 331 -5.39 -5.33 10.22
CA GLN A 331 -4.69 -4.40 11.11
C GLN A 331 -5.34 -3.02 11.07
N VAL A 332 -5.67 -2.51 9.88
CA VAL A 332 -6.35 -1.23 9.74
C VAL A 332 -7.72 -1.23 10.43
N PHE A 333 -8.50 -2.31 10.28
CA PHE A 333 -9.81 -2.39 10.95
C PHE A 333 -9.71 -2.52 12.47
N ARG A 334 -8.65 -3.14 12.99
CA ARG A 334 -8.38 -3.12 14.43
C ARG A 334 -8.13 -1.70 14.96
N GLU A 335 -7.41 -0.86 14.22
CA GLU A 335 -7.22 0.55 14.58
C GLU A 335 -8.53 1.33 14.54
N ILE A 336 -9.37 1.09 13.52
CA ILE A 336 -10.71 1.68 13.42
C ILE A 336 -11.58 1.29 14.61
N ASP A 337 -11.58 0.01 14.99
CA ASP A 337 -12.36 -0.49 16.12
C ASP A 337 -11.86 0.07 17.45
N PHE A 338 -10.54 0.23 17.60
CA PHE A 338 -9.93 0.86 18.76
C PHE A 338 -10.42 2.31 18.92
N HIS A 339 -10.32 3.13 17.87
CA HIS A 339 -10.81 4.52 17.87
C HIS A 339 -12.30 4.63 18.18
N ASN A 340 -13.13 3.78 17.57
CA ASN A 340 -14.57 3.75 17.85
C ASN A 340 -14.85 3.42 19.32
N SER A 341 -14.06 2.51 19.92
CA SER A 341 -14.21 2.14 21.32
C SER A 341 -13.79 3.25 22.29
N GLU A 342 -12.75 4.02 21.96
CA GLU A 342 -12.34 5.20 22.73
C GLU A 342 -13.41 6.29 22.67
N GLU A 343 -13.97 6.56 21.47
CA GLU A 343 -15.05 7.53 21.33
C GLU A 343 -16.29 7.15 22.15
N GLN A 344 -16.69 5.88 22.13
CA GLN A 344 -17.80 5.39 22.95
C GLN A 344 -17.53 5.56 24.45
N ARG A 345 -16.29 5.30 24.91
CA ARG A 345 -15.90 5.52 26.31
C ARG A 345 -15.97 6.99 26.68
N GLU A 346 -15.44 7.88 25.85
CA GLU A 346 -15.53 9.32 26.11
C GLU A 346 -16.97 9.83 26.14
N GLN A 347 -17.83 9.36 25.22
CA GLN A 347 -19.25 9.72 25.23
C GLN A 347 -19.93 9.24 26.51
N THR A 348 -19.60 8.03 26.95
CA THR A 348 -20.09 7.46 28.22
C THR A 348 -19.59 8.28 29.42
N ASP A 349 -18.32 8.69 29.44
CA ASP A 349 -17.75 9.51 30.52
C ASP A 349 -18.34 10.92 30.55
N LYS A 350 -18.57 11.53 29.38
CA LYS A 350 -19.29 12.82 29.28
C LYS A 350 -20.71 12.70 29.79
N TYR A 351 -21.42 11.64 29.40
CA TYR A 351 -22.77 11.37 29.86
C TYR A 351 -22.81 11.14 31.38
N ASN A 352 -21.88 10.36 31.93
CA ASN A 352 -21.74 10.14 33.37
C ASN A 352 -21.43 11.44 34.12
N THR A 353 -20.55 12.29 33.57
CA THR A 353 -20.21 13.61 34.14
C THR A 353 -21.40 14.56 34.10
N MET A 354 -22.18 14.53 33.02
CA MET A 354 -23.42 15.30 32.88
C MET A 354 -24.46 14.84 33.91
N LEU A 355 -24.70 13.52 34.01
CA LEU A 355 -25.60 12.94 35.01
C LEU A 355 -25.16 13.28 36.43
N PHE A 356 -23.86 13.21 36.73
CA PHE A 356 -23.32 13.60 38.02
C PHE A 356 -23.59 15.08 38.31
N SER A 357 -23.32 15.97 37.36
CA SER A 357 -23.57 17.41 37.49
C SER A 357 -25.06 17.71 37.73
N VAL A 358 -25.96 17.11 36.94
CA VAL A 358 -27.42 17.25 37.12
C VAL A 358 -27.84 16.73 38.50
N SER A 359 -27.29 15.59 38.93
CA SER A 359 -27.60 15.01 40.25
C SER A 359 -27.12 15.92 41.38
N VAL A 360 -25.93 16.53 41.26
CA VAL A 360 -25.41 17.49 42.25
C VAL A 360 -26.27 18.75 42.30
N VAL A 361 -26.65 19.32 41.14
CA VAL A 361 -27.53 20.48 41.09
C VAL A 361 -28.89 20.14 41.71
N ALA A 362 -29.49 19.00 41.37
CA ALA A 362 -30.75 18.55 41.97
C ALA A 362 -30.61 18.37 43.49
N ALA A 363 -29.52 17.74 43.96
CA ALA A 363 -29.25 17.56 45.38
C ALA A 363 -29.04 18.86 46.15
N VAL A 364 -28.63 19.95 45.48
CA VAL A 364 -28.45 21.28 46.10
C VAL A 364 -29.71 22.14 46.01
N VAL A 365 -30.37 22.15 44.84
CA VAL A 365 -31.55 22.99 44.56
C VAL A 365 -32.80 22.48 45.25
N LEU A 366 -33.04 21.16 45.29
CA LEU A 366 -34.23 20.61 45.95
C LEU A 366 -34.31 21.02 47.43
N PRO A 367 -33.23 20.89 48.23
CA PRO A 367 -33.28 21.34 49.62
C PRO A 367 -33.37 22.87 49.79
N LEU A 368 -32.73 23.65 48.91
CA LEU A 368 -32.83 25.12 48.92
C LEU A 368 -34.25 25.60 48.61
N ASN A 369 -34.94 24.97 47.64
CA ASN A 369 -36.34 25.26 47.35
C ASN A 369 -37.25 24.89 48.52
N SER A 370 -37.02 23.76 49.17
CA SER A 370 -37.76 23.39 50.39
C SER A 370 -37.56 24.39 51.53
N LEU A 371 -36.34 24.91 51.72
CA LEU A 371 -36.07 25.98 52.68
C LEU A 371 -36.76 27.29 52.29
N SER A 372 -36.70 27.69 51.01
CA SER A 372 -37.37 28.90 50.54
C SER A 372 -38.89 28.82 50.72
N ALA A 373 -39.49 27.66 50.45
CA ALA A 373 -40.92 27.41 50.67
C ALA A 373 -41.29 27.50 52.16
N LEU A 374 -40.44 27.00 53.07
CA LEU A 374 -40.64 27.17 54.52
C LEU A 374 -40.58 28.65 54.94
N PHE A 375 -39.66 29.43 54.36
CA PHE A 375 -39.55 30.87 54.66
C PHE A 375 -40.60 31.76 53.96
N ALA A 376 -41.33 31.25 52.97
CA ALA A 376 -42.42 31.96 52.30
C ALA A 376 -43.76 31.92 53.08
N ILE A 377 -43.83 31.15 54.17
CA ILE A 377 -45.03 31.06 55.02
C ILE A 377 -45.27 32.39 55.75
N ALA A 378 -46.54 32.81 55.81
CA ALA A 378 -46.98 34.08 56.39
C ALA A 378 -46.46 34.27 57.84
N PRO A 379 -46.06 35.49 58.26
CA PRO A 379 -45.44 35.75 59.56
C PRO A 379 -46.27 35.26 60.75
N GLU A 380 -47.59 35.28 60.60
CA GLU A 380 -48.60 34.92 61.60
C GLU A 380 -48.62 33.42 61.95
N GLN A 381 -48.01 32.56 61.13
CA GLN A 381 -47.96 31.10 61.34
C GLN A 381 -46.61 30.62 61.94
N ARG A 382 -45.72 31.55 62.34
CA ARG A 382 -44.36 31.23 62.80
C ARG A 382 -44.25 31.12 64.33
N ASP A 383 -44.94 30.14 64.91
CA ASP A 383 -44.86 29.82 66.35
C ASP A 383 -43.55 29.10 66.73
N SER A 384 -43.30 28.87 68.03
CA SER A 384 -42.07 28.22 68.53
C SER A 384 -41.86 26.82 67.91
N THR A 385 -42.94 26.08 67.66
CA THR A 385 -42.96 24.78 66.97
C THR A 385 -42.55 24.88 65.50
N PHE A 386 -42.85 26.00 64.82
CA PHE A 386 -42.41 26.25 63.45
C PHE A 386 -40.90 26.43 63.36
N TRP A 387 -40.28 27.17 64.29
CA TRP A 387 -38.83 27.35 64.32
C TRP A 387 -38.08 26.05 64.64
N LEU A 388 -38.65 25.21 65.49
CA LEU A 388 -38.08 23.92 65.88
C LEU A 388 -38.15 22.91 64.73
N THR A 389 -39.29 22.83 64.04
CA THR A 389 -39.47 21.96 62.86
C THR A 389 -38.63 22.45 61.67
N SER A 390 -38.66 23.75 61.38
CA SER A 390 -37.84 24.35 60.31
C SER A 390 -36.35 24.17 60.55
N GLY A 391 -35.88 24.35 61.80
CA GLY A 391 -34.50 24.12 62.20
C GLY A 391 -34.08 22.66 62.04
N LEU A 392 -34.93 21.71 62.44
CA LEU A 392 -34.67 20.28 62.24
C LEU A 392 -34.61 19.89 60.75
N SER A 393 -35.52 20.40 59.93
CA SER A 393 -35.47 20.19 58.48
C SER A 393 -34.23 20.83 57.84
N GLY A 394 -33.81 22.01 58.30
CA GLY A 394 -32.56 22.65 57.85
C GLY A 394 -31.32 21.84 58.19
N ILE A 395 -31.26 21.24 59.39
CA ILE A 395 -30.18 20.33 59.80
C ILE A 395 -30.19 19.04 58.96
N GLY A 396 -31.36 18.45 58.72
CA GLY A 396 -31.51 17.27 57.87
C GLY A 396 -31.02 17.52 56.43
N ILE A 397 -31.35 18.69 55.88
CA ILE A 397 -30.89 19.14 54.57
C ILE A 397 -29.36 19.29 54.53
N LEU A 398 -28.76 19.94 55.53
CA LEU A 398 -27.30 20.08 55.64
C LEU A 398 -26.59 18.72 55.72
N LEU A 399 -27.15 17.75 56.46
CA LEU A 399 -26.60 16.40 56.54
C LEU A 399 -26.67 15.67 55.19
N VAL A 400 -27.75 15.82 54.43
CA VAL A 400 -27.89 15.27 53.07
C VAL A 400 -26.91 15.94 52.10
N MET A 401 -26.64 17.25 52.23
CA MET A 401 -25.63 17.92 51.40
C MET A 401 -24.19 17.53 51.76
N LEU A 402 -23.91 17.19 53.03
CA LEU A 402 -22.57 16.82 53.50
C LEU A 402 -22.23 15.34 53.29
N THR A 403 -23.23 14.46 53.14
CA THR A 403 -23.02 13.01 52.96
C THR A 403 -22.20 12.64 51.71
N PRO A 404 -22.39 13.25 50.52
CA PRO A 404 -21.55 13.01 49.35
C PRO A 404 -20.07 13.37 49.58
N VAL A 405 -19.81 14.47 50.28
CA VAL A 405 -18.45 14.95 50.62
C VAL A 405 -17.76 13.99 51.58
N TRP A 406 -18.48 13.49 52.57
CA TRP A 406 -17.99 12.53 53.56
C TRP A 406 -17.67 11.17 52.92
N TRP A 407 -18.51 10.71 51.99
CA TRP A 407 -18.29 9.47 51.24
C TRP A 407 -17.09 9.55 50.29
N ARG A 408 -16.91 10.68 49.59
CA ARG A 408 -15.76 10.89 48.69
C ARG A 408 -14.43 10.92 49.44
N LYS A 409 -14.37 11.58 50.61
CA LYS A 409 -13.18 11.57 51.50
C LYS A 409 -12.84 10.15 51.98
N ARG A 410 -13.83 9.33 52.35
CA ARG A 410 -13.61 7.93 52.75
C ARG A 410 -13.09 7.05 51.61
N LYS A 411 -13.55 7.24 50.37
CA LYS A 411 -13.02 6.51 49.21
C LYS A 411 -11.56 6.89 48.91
N LEU A 412 -11.21 8.17 48.97
CA LEU A 412 -9.83 8.64 48.76
C LEU A 412 -8.87 8.18 49.87
N ALA A 413 -9.34 8.03 51.11
CA ALA A 413 -8.55 7.50 52.22
C ALA A 413 -8.31 5.97 52.17
N LYS A 414 -9.03 5.25 51.30
CA LYS A 414 -8.84 3.80 51.07
C LYS A 414 -8.00 3.47 49.84
N GLN A 415 -7.64 4.46 49.03
CA GLN A 415 -6.79 4.32 47.84
C GLN A 415 -5.34 4.78 48.06
N LYS A 416 -5.03 5.34 49.24
CA LYS A 416 -3.69 5.36 49.83
C LYS A 416 -3.56 4.15 50.73
#